data_AF-A0AB34K8B8-F1
#
_entry.id   AF-A0AB34K8B8-F1
#
_cell.length_a   1.000
_cell.length_b   1.000
_cell.length_c   1.000
_cell.angle_alpha   90.00
_cell.angle_beta   90.00
_cell.angle_gamma   90.00
#
_symmetry.space_group_name_H-M   'P 1'
#
loop_
_entity.id
_entity.type
_entity.pdbx_description
1 polymer ?
#
loop_
_entity_poly.entity_id
_entity_poly.type
_entity_poly.pdbx_seq_one_letter_code
_entity_poly.pdbx_strand_id
1 'polypeptide(L)'
;MSCPTPASELLFNSIVLGLFVEGKVPAGSVVDAGANSGEWACMYAEAQPSRPVHAIDPLEVNIKSISRKFKPLFPNIRARVGGLGDETVTIVPPSRAANARVGNAASLESHRMGTVWRCASTAFTMLRLDDLFANETLGFAHLDVEGGELAALRGGARVIQRDRRAVPVLTVELHVHQDPAYTHELLSFLKSLQYTVLLVEEVCGFRYDCRNLLALPKGSGAHFHTSHVLRGVAASERLFAVNAASIMTHAFPIPCTRGGPCCHTGPFHCCKQRCVHAWMKYEMKRWDASNSSSRDPRLFTRLDWLSAKASLAILKSPRRSMMKRRPLKSS
;
A
#
# COMPACT_ATOMS: atom_id res chain seq x y z
N MET A 1 5.56 -0.36 -27.91
CA MET A 1 5.93 -1.27 -26.81
C MET A 1 5.07 -0.88 -25.61
N SER A 2 4.38 -1.83 -25.00
CA SER A 2 3.61 -1.61 -23.77
C SER A 2 4.49 -1.76 -22.54
N CYS A 3 4.05 -1.27 -21.39
CA CYS A 3 4.73 -1.58 -20.14
C CYS A 3 4.60 -3.08 -19.84
N PRO A 4 5.64 -3.71 -19.26
CA PRO A 4 5.45 -5.01 -18.64
C PRO A 4 4.43 -4.86 -17.50
N THR A 5 3.44 -5.74 -17.45
CA THR A 5 2.61 -5.88 -16.26
C THR A 5 3.48 -6.38 -15.11
N PRO A 6 3.49 -5.72 -13.94
CA PRO A 6 4.27 -6.22 -12.81
C PRO A 6 3.85 -7.66 -12.49
N ALA A 7 4.84 -8.53 -12.33
CA ALA A 7 4.61 -9.98 -12.20
C ALA A 7 4.12 -10.38 -10.79
N SER A 8 4.27 -9.49 -9.80
CA SER A 8 3.75 -9.62 -8.45
C SER A 8 2.52 -8.74 -8.26
N GLU A 9 1.77 -9.01 -7.19
CA GLU A 9 0.70 -8.12 -6.72
C GLU A 9 -0.41 -7.89 -7.75
N LEU A 10 -0.83 -8.96 -8.41
CA LEU A 10 -1.78 -8.92 -9.52
C LEU A 10 -3.13 -8.35 -9.10
N LEU A 11 -3.60 -8.67 -7.90
CA LEU A 11 -4.87 -8.16 -7.39
C LEU A 11 -4.75 -6.66 -7.12
N PHE A 12 -3.70 -6.24 -6.40
CA PHE A 12 -3.42 -4.83 -6.13
C PHE A 12 -3.31 -4.02 -7.43
N ASN A 13 -2.50 -4.49 -8.39
CA ASN A 13 -2.29 -3.83 -9.67
C ASN A 13 -3.60 -3.70 -10.45
N SER A 14 -4.42 -4.74 -10.45
CA SER A 14 -5.74 -4.72 -11.10
C SER A 14 -6.69 -3.70 -10.46
N ILE A 15 -6.66 -3.57 -9.12
CA ILE A 15 -7.46 -2.56 -8.41
C ILE A 15 -7.00 -1.15 -8.80
N VAL A 16 -5.70 -0.87 -8.71
CA VAL A 16 -5.16 0.47 -8.96
C VAL A 16 -5.36 0.88 -10.42
N LEU A 17 -5.01 0.02 -11.37
CA LEU A 17 -5.26 0.26 -12.79
C LEU A 17 -6.75 0.46 -13.08
N GLY A 18 -7.60 -0.36 -12.49
CA GLY A 18 -9.05 -0.23 -12.60
C GLY A 18 -9.54 1.14 -12.12
N LEU A 19 -9.01 1.65 -11.00
CA LEU A 19 -9.34 2.98 -10.50
C LEU A 19 -8.87 4.11 -11.43
N PHE A 20 -7.71 3.95 -12.10
CA PHE A 20 -7.27 4.90 -13.12
C PHE A 20 -8.20 4.89 -14.34
N VAL A 21 -8.52 3.70 -14.87
CA VAL A 21 -9.40 3.53 -16.04
C VAL A 21 -10.81 4.06 -15.78
N GLU A 22 -11.35 3.85 -14.58
CA GLU A 22 -12.66 4.38 -14.17
C GLU A 22 -12.65 5.89 -13.84
N GLY A 23 -11.50 6.57 -13.96
CA GLY A 23 -11.37 7.98 -13.59
C GLY A 23 -11.61 8.24 -12.09
N LYS A 24 -11.35 7.24 -11.24
CA LYS A 24 -11.53 7.32 -9.79
C LYS A 24 -10.33 7.90 -9.07
N VAL A 25 -9.14 7.74 -9.63
CA VAL A 25 -7.96 8.49 -9.19
C VAL A 25 -8.10 9.94 -9.63
N PRO A 26 -8.05 10.92 -8.72
CA PRO A 26 -8.20 12.32 -9.09
C PRO A 26 -7.05 12.80 -9.99
N ALA A 27 -7.28 13.92 -10.69
CA ALA A 27 -6.25 14.58 -11.48
C ALA A 27 -5.03 14.97 -10.63
N GLY A 28 -3.89 15.18 -11.29
CA GLY A 28 -2.62 15.56 -10.67
C GLY A 28 -1.49 14.59 -10.98
N SER A 29 -0.29 14.89 -10.52
CA SER A 29 0.88 14.03 -10.69
C SER A 29 0.76 12.75 -9.85
N VAL A 30 1.49 11.72 -10.25
CA VAL A 30 1.59 10.40 -9.61
C VAL A 30 2.99 10.25 -9.04
N VAL A 31 3.15 9.68 -7.85
CA VAL A 31 4.45 9.25 -7.32
C VAL A 31 4.47 7.75 -7.09
N ASP A 32 5.56 7.13 -7.50
CA ASP A 32 5.97 5.76 -7.23
C ASP A 32 7.27 5.82 -6.43
N ALA A 33 7.18 5.66 -5.11
CA ALA A 33 8.31 5.72 -4.19
C ALA A 33 8.73 4.32 -3.78
N GLY A 34 10.00 4.00 -3.98
CA GLY A 34 10.47 2.62 -4.02
C GLY A 34 10.47 2.03 -5.42
N ALA A 35 10.63 2.87 -6.45
CA ALA A 35 10.34 2.49 -7.83
C ALA A 35 11.11 1.26 -8.34
N ASN A 36 12.25 0.90 -7.75
CA ASN A 36 13.00 -0.33 -8.00
C ASN A 36 13.28 -0.58 -9.50
N SER A 37 12.56 -1.54 -10.10
CA SER A 37 12.69 -1.88 -11.52
C SER A 37 11.99 -0.88 -12.45
N GLY A 38 11.07 -0.07 -11.92
CA GLY A 38 10.22 0.90 -12.60
C GLY A 38 8.95 0.32 -13.22
N GLU A 39 8.60 -0.92 -12.92
CA GLU A 39 7.42 -1.58 -13.51
C GLU A 39 6.12 -0.86 -13.15
N TRP A 40 5.94 -0.47 -11.88
CA TRP A 40 4.79 0.32 -11.43
C TRP A 40 4.78 1.73 -12.02
N ALA A 41 5.90 2.47 -11.97
CA ALA A 41 6.02 3.76 -12.65
C ALA A 41 5.66 3.70 -14.14
N CYS A 42 6.11 2.65 -14.85
CA CYS A 42 5.73 2.42 -16.24
C CYS A 42 4.22 2.21 -16.36
N MET A 43 3.66 1.27 -15.60
CA MET A 43 2.24 0.96 -15.58
C MET A 43 1.37 2.20 -15.35
N TYR A 44 1.74 3.07 -14.41
CA TYR A 44 1.03 4.34 -14.18
C TYR A 44 1.17 5.33 -15.34
N ALA A 45 2.36 5.39 -15.95
CA ALA A 45 2.62 6.29 -17.07
C ALA A 45 1.85 5.90 -18.33
N GLU A 46 1.74 4.60 -18.61
CA GLU A 46 0.94 4.06 -19.70
C GLU A 46 -0.57 4.26 -19.45
N ALA A 47 -1.04 4.02 -18.22
CA ALA A 47 -2.44 4.20 -17.87
C ALA A 47 -2.89 5.67 -17.93
N GLN A 48 -1.96 6.62 -17.75
CA GLN A 48 -2.25 8.05 -17.69
C GLN A 48 -1.17 8.89 -18.39
N PRO A 49 -1.13 8.88 -19.74
CA PRO A 49 -0.04 9.51 -20.51
C PRO A 49 0.04 11.03 -20.36
N SER A 50 -1.04 11.69 -19.91
CA SER A 50 -1.09 13.14 -19.69
C SER A 50 -0.58 13.57 -18.31
N ARG A 51 -0.32 12.63 -17.40
CA ARG A 51 0.03 12.91 -16.00
C ARG A 51 1.52 12.63 -15.77
N PRO A 52 2.25 13.55 -15.12
CA PRO A 52 3.63 13.25 -14.69
C PRO A 52 3.65 12.10 -13.69
N VAL A 53 4.59 11.18 -13.86
CA VAL A 53 4.85 10.07 -12.93
C VAL A 53 6.26 10.21 -12.37
N HIS A 54 6.37 10.47 -11.07
CA HIS A 54 7.64 10.58 -10.36
C HIS A 54 8.06 9.20 -9.85
N ALA A 55 9.11 8.64 -10.46
CA ALA A 55 9.70 7.37 -10.03
C ALA A 55 10.90 7.66 -9.13
N ILE A 56 10.78 7.37 -7.84
CA ILE A 56 11.77 7.75 -6.82
C ILE A 56 12.35 6.49 -6.21
N ASP A 57 13.69 6.39 -6.25
CA ASP A 57 14.43 5.27 -5.69
C ASP A 57 15.80 5.75 -5.18
N PRO A 58 16.26 5.29 -3.99
CA PRO A 58 17.54 5.73 -3.43
C PRO A 58 18.75 5.16 -4.20
N LEU A 59 18.58 4.07 -4.95
CA LEU A 59 19.63 3.43 -5.71
C LEU A 59 19.76 4.07 -7.10
N GLU A 60 20.88 4.74 -7.35
CA GLU A 60 21.14 5.38 -8.65
C GLU A 60 21.09 4.39 -9.83
N VAL A 61 21.46 3.12 -9.60
CA VAL A 61 21.38 2.06 -10.61
C VAL A 61 19.94 1.79 -11.06
N ASN A 62 18.97 1.85 -10.13
CA ASN A 62 17.55 1.69 -10.43
C ASN A 62 17.06 2.85 -11.29
N ILE A 63 17.35 4.09 -10.88
CA ILE A 63 16.96 5.29 -11.64
C ILE A 63 17.58 5.33 -13.04
N LYS A 64 18.85 4.94 -13.19
CA LYS A 64 19.50 4.80 -14.51
C LYS A 64 18.82 3.73 -15.36
N SER A 65 18.44 2.60 -14.76
CA SER A 65 17.71 1.51 -15.43
C SER A 65 16.33 1.99 -15.91
N ILE A 66 15.54 2.62 -15.05
CA ILE A 66 14.22 3.19 -15.35
C ILE A 66 14.34 4.23 -16.48
N SER A 67 15.29 5.16 -16.36
CA SER A 67 15.51 6.21 -17.36
C SER A 67 15.88 5.64 -18.74
N ARG A 68 16.67 4.57 -18.78
CA ARG A 68 17.07 3.92 -20.03
C ARG A 68 15.93 3.13 -20.66
N LYS A 69 15.18 2.37 -19.84
CA LYS A 69 14.14 1.45 -20.31
C LYS A 69 12.84 2.16 -20.68
N PHE A 70 12.36 3.07 -19.85
CA PHE A 70 10.98 3.55 -19.93
C PHE A 70 10.86 5.01 -20.38
N LYS A 71 11.80 5.89 -20.04
CA LYS A 71 11.72 7.31 -20.45
C LYS A 71 11.60 7.54 -21.97
N PRO A 72 12.25 6.74 -22.86
CA PRO A 72 12.06 6.88 -24.31
C PRO A 72 10.64 6.50 -24.79
N LEU A 73 9.96 5.63 -24.04
CA LEU A 73 8.61 5.16 -24.36
C LEU A 73 7.53 6.03 -23.70
N PHE A 74 7.82 6.54 -22.51
CA PHE A 74 6.91 7.27 -21.64
C PHE A 74 7.58 8.56 -21.16
N PRO A 75 7.50 9.65 -21.94
CA PRO A 75 8.18 10.92 -21.62
C PRO A 75 7.62 11.61 -20.37
N ASN A 76 6.44 11.19 -19.90
CA ASN A 76 5.84 11.64 -18.65
C ASN A 76 6.47 11.02 -17.38
N ILE A 77 7.39 10.05 -17.51
CA ILE A 77 8.17 9.52 -16.39
C ILE A 77 9.31 10.49 -16.00
N ARG A 78 9.31 10.89 -14.74
CA ARG A 78 10.33 11.72 -14.08
C ARG A 78 11.05 10.87 -13.04
N ALA A 79 12.09 10.15 -13.46
CA ALA A 79 12.89 9.32 -12.57
C ALA A 79 13.92 10.16 -11.79
N ARG A 80 14.01 9.98 -10.47
CA ARG A 80 14.89 10.75 -9.59
C ARG A 80 15.51 9.89 -8.48
N VAL A 81 16.82 10.08 -8.26
CA VAL A 81 17.50 9.46 -7.11
C VAL A 81 17.05 10.15 -5.83
N GLY A 82 16.52 9.38 -4.89
CA GLY A 82 16.08 9.88 -3.59
C GLY A 82 15.26 8.87 -2.79
N GLY A 83 15.03 9.16 -1.52
CA GLY A 83 14.02 8.49 -0.70
C GLY A 83 12.92 9.46 -0.29
N LEU A 84 11.83 8.96 0.29
CA LEU A 84 10.78 9.80 0.87
C LEU A 84 10.74 9.67 2.39
N GLY A 85 10.68 10.80 3.08
CA GLY A 85 10.64 10.87 4.55
C GLY A 85 9.94 12.14 5.04
N ASP A 86 10.06 12.43 6.33
CA ASP A 86 9.48 13.61 6.97
C ASP A 86 10.38 14.85 6.92
N GLU A 87 11.65 14.66 6.58
CA GLU A 87 12.65 15.71 6.44
C GLU A 87 13.41 15.63 5.11
N THR A 88 13.88 16.78 4.63
CA THR A 88 14.77 16.87 3.48
C THR A 88 16.22 16.84 3.96
N VAL A 89 16.88 15.69 3.83
CA VAL A 89 18.23 15.46 4.35
C VAL A 89 19.05 14.58 3.42
N THR A 90 20.36 14.83 3.32
CA THR A 90 21.28 13.95 2.60
C THR A 90 21.68 12.78 3.50
N ILE A 91 21.36 11.57 3.06
CA ILE A 91 21.77 10.34 3.73
C ILE A 91 23.05 9.84 3.07
N VAL A 92 24.08 9.64 3.89
CA VAL A 92 25.33 9.01 3.49
C VAL A 92 25.36 7.61 4.12
N PRO A 93 25.15 6.54 3.33
CA PRO A 93 25.19 5.18 3.86
C PRO A 93 26.58 4.88 4.44
N PRO A 94 26.70 4.25 5.62
CA PRO A 94 27.99 3.98 6.24
C PRO A 94 28.85 3.09 5.32
N SER A 95 30.06 3.57 5.02
CA SER A 95 31.01 2.97 4.05
C SER A 95 31.50 1.55 4.38
N ARG A 96 31.23 1.06 5.60
CA ARG A 96 31.61 -0.27 6.10
C ARG A 96 30.51 -1.05 6.82
N ALA A 97 29.24 -0.64 6.72
CA ALA A 97 28.16 -1.49 7.18
C ALA A 97 27.78 -2.47 6.07
N ALA A 98 28.45 -3.62 6.05
CA ALA A 98 27.79 -4.82 5.56
C ALA A 98 26.44 -4.94 6.31
N ASN A 99 25.33 -4.93 5.56
CA ASN A 99 24.01 -5.43 5.98
C ASN A 99 22.99 -4.48 6.65
N ALA A 100 23.05 -3.15 6.47
CA ALA A 100 21.99 -2.25 6.96
C ALA A 100 21.10 -1.69 5.84
N ARG A 101 19.77 -1.82 5.97
CA ARG A 101 18.75 -1.26 5.05
C ARG A 101 18.65 0.26 5.22
N VAL A 102 18.53 0.96 4.10
CA VAL A 102 18.32 2.40 4.07
C VAL A 102 16.87 2.80 4.39
N GLY A 103 15.89 1.90 4.23
CA GLY A 103 14.48 2.14 4.64
C GLY A 103 14.32 2.44 6.14
N ASN A 104 15.22 1.93 6.99
CA ASN A 104 15.26 2.23 8.43
C ASN A 104 16.23 3.37 8.81
N ALA A 105 17.03 3.90 7.87
CA ALA A 105 17.97 4.98 8.18
C ALA A 105 17.27 6.33 8.42
N ALA A 106 16.00 6.45 8.00
CA ALA A 106 15.14 7.59 8.31
C ALA A 106 14.52 7.50 9.73
N SER A 107 14.53 6.33 10.36
CA SER A 107 14.25 6.20 11.80
C SER A 107 15.58 6.28 12.56
N LEU A 108 15.91 7.44 13.10
CA LEU A 108 17.10 7.65 13.93
C LEU A 108 17.13 6.78 15.23
N GLU A 109 16.14 5.91 15.48
CA GLU A 109 16.01 5.20 16.76
C GLU A 109 15.79 3.66 16.74
N SER A 110 15.50 2.99 15.63
CA SER A 110 15.18 1.54 15.68
C SER A 110 16.33 0.65 15.26
N HIS A 111 17.26 0.43 16.20
CA HIS A 111 18.09 -0.77 16.21
C HIS A 111 17.20 -2.02 16.38
N ARG A 112 17.39 -3.00 15.47
CA ARG A 112 16.99 -4.42 15.50
C ARG A 112 15.86 -4.80 14.54
N MET A 113 16.26 -5.65 13.59
CA MET A 113 15.57 -6.76 12.93
C MET A 113 15.62 -6.67 11.41
N GLY A 114 16.23 -7.72 10.87
CA GLY A 114 16.96 -7.69 9.62
C GLY A 114 16.13 -7.93 8.38
N THR A 115 16.70 -7.47 7.27
CA THR A 115 16.82 -8.23 6.02
C THR A 115 17.76 -7.43 5.10
N VAL A 116 18.66 -8.11 4.41
CA VAL A 116 19.87 -7.49 3.83
C VAL A 116 19.58 -7.06 2.39
N TRP A 117 19.69 -5.78 2.10
CA TRP A 117 19.77 -5.26 0.73
C TRP A 117 21.09 -4.50 0.57
N ARG A 118 21.70 -4.58 -0.62
CA ARG A 118 22.94 -3.85 -0.95
C ARG A 118 22.71 -2.35 -0.70
N CYS A 119 23.44 -1.77 0.25
CA CYS A 119 23.47 -0.33 0.45
C CYS A 119 23.70 0.38 -0.89
N ALA A 120 23.00 1.48 -1.12
CA ALA A 120 23.51 2.50 -2.01
C ALA A 120 24.95 2.79 -1.56
N SER A 121 25.94 2.55 -2.42
CA SER A 121 27.32 2.97 -2.13
C SER A 121 27.48 4.49 -2.27
N THR A 122 26.41 5.18 -2.65
CA THR A 122 26.36 6.61 -2.95
C THR A 122 25.37 7.30 -2.01
N ALA A 123 25.73 8.50 -1.58
CA ALA A 123 24.81 9.36 -0.84
C ALA A 123 23.60 9.72 -1.70
N PHE A 124 22.44 9.86 -1.07
CA PHE A 124 21.21 10.27 -1.74
C PHE A 124 20.39 11.19 -0.83
N THR A 125 19.44 11.93 -1.41
CA THR A 125 18.60 12.86 -0.66
C THR A 125 17.28 12.21 -0.27
N MET A 126 16.94 12.21 1.02
CA MET A 126 15.58 12.03 1.50
C MET A 126 14.79 13.30 1.19
N LEU A 127 13.61 13.15 0.61
CA LEU A 127 12.75 14.24 0.19
C LEU A 127 11.43 14.17 0.95
N ARG A 128 10.84 15.33 1.17
CA ARG A 128 9.46 15.43 1.62
C ARG A 128 8.50 15.44 0.43
N LEU A 129 7.38 14.75 0.55
CA LEU A 129 6.28 14.86 -0.42
C LEU A 129 5.77 16.31 -0.53
N ASP A 130 5.70 17.05 0.58
CA ASP A 130 5.32 18.47 0.58
C ASP A 130 6.21 19.31 -0.35
N ASP A 131 7.52 19.04 -0.36
CA ASP A 131 8.50 19.80 -1.13
C ASP A 131 8.48 19.37 -2.59
N LEU A 132 8.37 18.06 -2.85
CA LEU A 132 8.27 17.50 -4.19
C LEU A 132 7.04 18.01 -4.96
N PHE A 133 5.92 18.17 -4.26
CA PHE A 133 4.64 18.61 -4.81
C PHE A 133 4.30 20.06 -4.42
N ALA A 134 5.31 20.89 -4.14
CA ALA A 134 5.10 22.29 -3.80
C ALA A 134 4.35 23.07 -4.90
N ASN A 135 4.65 22.75 -6.17
CA ASN A 135 4.15 23.45 -7.36
C ASN A 135 3.27 22.59 -8.27
N GLU A 136 2.80 21.44 -7.79
CA GLU A 136 1.90 20.55 -8.53
C GLU A 136 0.96 19.81 -7.57
N THR A 137 -0.21 19.40 -8.08
CA THR A 137 -1.19 18.66 -7.29
C THR A 137 -0.86 17.17 -7.28
N LEU A 138 -0.90 16.53 -6.11
CA LEU A 138 -0.77 15.09 -5.98
C LEU A 138 -2.12 14.41 -6.23
N GLY A 139 -2.18 13.48 -7.17
CA GLY A 139 -3.39 12.69 -7.44
C GLY A 139 -3.30 11.24 -6.96
N PHE A 140 -2.11 10.65 -6.99
CA PHE A 140 -1.87 9.28 -6.53
C PHE A 140 -0.47 9.12 -5.96
N ALA A 141 -0.34 8.40 -4.84
CA ALA A 141 0.95 8.02 -4.28
C ALA A 141 0.98 6.53 -3.98
N HIS A 142 1.91 5.82 -4.63
CA HIS A 142 2.33 4.48 -4.24
C HIS A 142 3.60 4.56 -3.41
N LEU A 143 3.51 4.13 -2.15
CA LEU A 143 4.59 4.23 -1.17
C LEU A 143 5.04 2.82 -0.74
N ASP A 144 6.04 2.30 -1.43
CA ASP A 144 6.82 1.11 -1.03
C ASP A 144 8.21 1.56 -0.59
N VAL A 145 8.31 2.11 0.62
CA VAL A 145 9.55 2.70 1.15
C VAL A 145 10.16 1.84 2.25
N GLU A 146 9.86 0.53 2.23
CA GLU A 146 10.50 -0.50 3.05
C GLU A 146 10.51 -0.19 4.57
N GLY A 147 9.38 0.28 5.10
CA GLY A 147 9.19 0.65 6.51
C GLY A 147 9.22 2.16 6.78
N GLY A 148 9.47 2.99 5.76
CA GLY A 148 9.46 4.45 5.84
C GLY A 148 8.09 5.11 5.61
N GLU A 149 7.00 4.33 5.50
CA GLU A 149 5.72 4.81 4.97
C GLU A 149 5.12 5.91 5.86
N LEU A 150 5.21 5.75 7.19
CA LEU A 150 4.73 6.76 8.13
C LEU A 150 5.52 8.07 8.01
N ALA A 151 6.85 7.99 7.87
CA ALA A 151 7.70 9.17 7.70
C ALA A 151 7.39 9.88 6.38
N ALA A 152 7.27 9.15 5.27
CA ALA A 152 6.88 9.69 3.97
C ALA A 152 5.50 10.39 4.04
N LEU A 153 4.51 9.78 4.69
CA LEU A 153 3.19 10.37 4.89
C LEU A 153 3.24 11.64 5.76
N ARG A 154 4.07 11.66 6.81
CA ARG A 154 4.31 12.88 7.63
C ARG A 154 4.95 13.99 6.80
N GLY A 155 5.92 13.65 5.97
CA GLY A 155 6.53 14.58 5.02
C GLY A 155 5.61 15.08 3.93
N GLY A 156 4.46 14.43 3.72
CA GLY A 156 3.42 14.84 2.77
C GLY A 156 2.14 15.36 3.40
N ALA A 157 2.11 15.56 4.72
CA ALA A 157 0.88 15.89 5.41
C ALA A 157 0.27 17.21 4.90
N ARG A 158 1.08 18.22 4.54
CA ARG A 158 0.54 19.48 4.02
C ARG A 158 0.00 19.32 2.62
N VAL A 159 0.70 18.64 1.69
CA VAL A 159 0.20 18.44 0.33
C VAL A 159 -1.05 17.57 0.32
N ILE A 160 -1.09 16.49 1.10
CA ILE A 160 -2.27 15.63 1.23
C ILE A 160 -3.46 16.44 1.77
N GLN A 161 -3.23 17.33 2.75
CA GLN A 161 -4.28 18.21 3.30
C GLN A 161 -4.70 19.34 2.35
N ARG A 162 -3.75 19.97 1.65
CA ARG A 162 -3.97 21.05 0.67
C ARG A 162 -4.83 20.54 -0.47
N ASP A 163 -4.48 19.37 -0.99
CA ASP A 163 -5.14 18.78 -2.15
C ASP A 163 -6.43 18.03 -1.78
N ARG A 164 -6.93 18.18 -0.54
CA ARG A 164 -8.14 17.51 -0.01
C ARG A 164 -9.43 17.75 -0.79
N ARG A 165 -9.47 18.66 -1.76
CA ARG A 165 -10.63 18.81 -2.66
C ARG A 165 -10.57 17.88 -3.88
N ALA A 166 -9.37 17.52 -4.33
CA ALA A 166 -9.14 16.49 -5.36
C ALA A 166 -8.92 15.11 -4.69
N VAL A 167 -8.30 15.12 -3.52
CA VAL A 167 -8.04 14.07 -2.54
C VAL A 167 -7.24 12.88 -3.06
N PRO A 168 -5.90 12.89 -2.91
CA PRO A 168 -5.07 11.86 -3.50
C PRO A 168 -5.43 10.48 -2.97
N VAL A 169 -5.45 9.51 -3.87
CA VAL A 169 -5.50 8.09 -3.49
C VAL A 169 -4.09 7.67 -3.07
N LEU A 170 -3.97 7.00 -1.92
CA LEU A 170 -2.68 6.56 -1.41
C LEU A 170 -2.65 5.04 -1.33
N THR A 171 -1.50 4.46 -1.60
CA THR A 171 -1.22 3.06 -1.29
C THR A 171 0.07 2.96 -0.49
N VAL A 172 0.08 2.06 0.49
CA VAL A 172 1.27 1.78 1.31
C VAL A 172 1.46 0.26 1.42
N GLU A 173 2.70 -0.19 1.44
CA GLU A 173 3.04 -1.54 1.87
C GLU A 173 3.23 -1.60 3.38
N LEU A 174 2.71 -2.63 4.02
CA LEU A 174 2.81 -2.78 5.46
C LEU A 174 3.13 -4.22 5.87
N HIS A 175 4.19 -4.36 6.65
CA HIS A 175 4.50 -5.58 7.41
C HIS A 175 3.69 -5.60 8.71
N VAL A 176 2.47 -6.14 8.64
CA VAL A 176 1.45 -5.98 9.69
C VAL A 176 1.92 -6.48 11.06
N HIS A 177 2.68 -7.58 11.12
CA HIS A 177 3.06 -8.23 12.37
C HIS A 177 4.53 -8.03 12.75
N GLN A 178 5.34 -7.41 11.88
CA GLN A 178 6.73 -7.10 12.20
C GLN A 178 6.81 -6.13 13.38
N ASP A 179 6.00 -5.07 13.34
CA ASP A 179 5.88 -4.08 14.41
C ASP A 179 4.41 -3.65 14.56
N PRO A 180 3.68 -4.25 15.52
CA PRO A 180 2.29 -3.89 15.80
C PRO A 180 2.10 -2.43 16.25
N ALA A 181 3.09 -1.84 16.93
CA ALA A 181 3.02 -0.46 17.39
C ALA A 181 3.12 0.49 16.18
N TYR A 182 4.09 0.25 15.29
CA TYR A 182 4.19 0.97 14.02
C TYR A 182 2.92 0.83 13.16
N THR A 183 2.40 -0.39 13.04
CA THR A 183 1.14 -0.66 12.33
C THR A 183 -0.03 0.17 12.89
N HIS A 184 -0.16 0.20 14.22
CA HIS A 184 -1.18 1.00 14.89
C HIS A 184 -1.00 2.50 14.62
N GLU A 185 0.23 2.99 14.70
CA GLU A 185 0.59 4.39 14.47
C GLU A 185 0.30 4.82 13.03
N LEU A 186 0.73 4.04 12.04
CA LEU A 186 0.49 4.28 10.61
C LEU A 186 -1.01 4.39 10.31
N LEU A 187 -1.81 3.44 10.77
CA LEU A 187 -3.27 3.44 10.55
C LEU A 187 -3.97 4.58 11.30
N SER A 188 -3.47 4.93 12.49
CA SER A 188 -3.98 6.07 13.24
C SER A 188 -3.67 7.39 12.53
N PHE A 189 -2.49 7.50 11.91
CA PHE A 189 -2.09 8.66 11.12
C PHE A 189 -2.93 8.79 9.84
N LEU A 190 -3.12 7.71 9.07
CA LEU A 190 -4.04 7.72 7.92
C LEU A 190 -5.47 8.12 8.33
N LYS A 191 -5.95 7.63 9.48
CA LYS A 191 -7.24 8.02 10.03
C LYS A 191 -7.30 9.52 10.37
N SER A 192 -6.24 10.10 10.95
CA SER A 192 -6.18 11.53 11.28
C SER A 192 -6.16 12.41 10.01
N LEU A 193 -5.57 11.90 8.93
CA LEU A 193 -5.64 12.49 7.59
C LEU A 193 -7.02 12.37 6.93
N GLN A 194 -8.00 11.75 7.60
CA GLN A 194 -9.35 11.49 7.10
C GLN A 194 -9.38 10.47 5.95
N TYR A 195 -8.61 9.38 6.06
CA TYR A 195 -8.70 8.26 5.13
C TYR A 195 -9.47 7.07 5.71
N THR A 196 -10.16 6.35 4.83
CA THR A 196 -10.64 4.98 5.02
C THR A 196 -9.61 4.05 4.43
N VAL A 197 -9.10 3.10 5.21
CA VAL A 197 -8.05 2.19 4.76
C VAL A 197 -8.67 0.86 4.40
N LEU A 198 -8.32 0.35 3.23
CA LEU A 198 -8.73 -0.95 2.72
C LEU A 198 -7.49 -1.84 2.59
N LEU A 199 -7.50 -3.04 3.17
CA LEU A 199 -6.48 -4.06 3.00
C LEU A 199 -6.80 -4.89 1.76
N VAL A 200 -5.82 -5.02 0.88
CA VAL A 200 -5.89 -5.91 -0.29
C VAL A 200 -5.49 -7.32 0.14
N GLU A 201 -6.31 -8.30 -0.24
CA GLU A 201 -6.17 -9.69 0.13
C GLU A 201 -5.10 -10.42 -0.69
N GLU A 202 -3.86 -9.96 -0.59
CA GLU A 202 -2.71 -10.43 -1.36
C GLU A 202 -1.41 -10.16 -0.57
N VAL A 203 -0.40 -11.01 -0.75
CA VAL A 203 0.96 -10.75 -0.25
C VAL A 203 1.65 -9.71 -1.13
N CYS A 204 2.21 -8.65 -0.54
CA CYS A 204 3.18 -7.81 -1.25
C CYS A 204 4.62 -8.33 -1.15
N GLY A 205 5.39 -8.15 -2.22
CA GLY A 205 6.77 -8.59 -2.30
C GLY A 205 7.02 -10.04 -1.88
N PHE A 206 8.11 -10.28 -1.15
CA PHE A 206 8.60 -11.62 -0.80
C PHE A 206 8.28 -12.07 0.64
N ARG A 207 7.70 -11.17 1.44
CA ARG A 207 7.46 -11.41 2.86
C ARG A 207 5.97 -11.66 3.06
N TYR A 208 5.62 -12.85 3.55
CA TYR A 208 4.20 -13.24 3.72
C TYR A 208 3.41 -12.37 4.70
N ASP A 209 4.09 -11.53 5.47
CA ASP A 209 3.50 -10.56 6.39
C ASP A 209 3.15 -9.21 5.73
N CYS A 210 3.65 -8.98 4.53
CA CYS A 210 3.45 -7.74 3.79
C CYS A 210 2.03 -7.70 3.18
N ARG A 211 1.32 -6.59 3.38
CA ARG A 211 0.03 -6.31 2.74
C ARG A 211 0.05 -4.95 2.06
N ASN A 212 -0.58 -4.89 0.88
CA ASN A 212 -0.95 -3.64 0.24
C ASN A 212 -2.18 -3.03 0.95
N LEU A 213 -2.07 -1.78 1.35
CA LEU A 213 -3.18 -0.99 1.87
C LEU A 213 -3.55 0.10 0.87
N LEU A 214 -4.82 0.17 0.49
CA LEU A 214 -5.41 1.24 -0.31
C LEU A 214 -6.13 2.22 0.62
N ALA A 215 -5.59 3.43 0.77
CA ALA A 215 -6.21 4.49 1.55
C ALA A 215 -7.06 5.37 0.64
N LEU A 216 -8.37 5.35 0.88
CA LEU A 216 -9.34 6.18 0.19
C LEU A 216 -9.79 7.36 1.06
N PRO A 217 -9.82 8.58 0.52
CA PRO A 217 -10.37 9.76 1.17
C PRO A 217 -11.76 9.59 1.80
N LYS A 218 -11.94 9.95 3.07
CA LYS A 218 -13.28 10.08 3.68
C LYS A 218 -14.01 11.25 3.06
N GLY A 219 -15.32 11.09 2.87
CA GLY A 219 -16.16 12.09 2.18
C GLY A 219 -16.27 11.85 0.67
N SER A 220 -15.30 11.17 0.06
CA SER A 220 -15.35 10.74 -1.36
C SER A 220 -16.16 9.47 -1.57
N GLY A 221 -16.98 9.07 -0.58
CA GLY A 221 -17.77 7.84 -0.63
C GLY A 221 -18.62 7.73 -1.89
N ALA A 222 -19.36 8.78 -2.26
CA ALA A 222 -20.17 8.78 -3.48
C ALA A 222 -19.34 8.56 -4.77
N HIS A 223 -18.12 9.11 -4.81
CA HIS A 223 -17.19 8.96 -5.94
C HIS A 223 -16.71 7.51 -6.07
N PHE A 224 -16.30 6.88 -4.96
CA PHE A 224 -15.80 5.50 -4.96
C PHE A 224 -16.89 4.44 -4.91
N HIS A 225 -18.10 4.73 -4.41
CA HIS A 225 -19.24 3.79 -4.41
C HIS A 225 -19.69 3.39 -5.82
N THR A 226 -19.43 4.24 -6.82
CA THR A 226 -19.74 3.96 -8.22
C THR A 226 -18.62 3.24 -8.95
N SER A 227 -17.51 2.91 -8.28
CA SER A 227 -16.44 2.09 -8.86
C SER A 227 -16.91 0.64 -9.01
N HIS A 228 -16.85 0.10 -10.23
CA HIS A 228 -17.16 -1.30 -10.49
C HIS A 228 -16.05 -2.20 -9.98
N VAL A 229 -14.79 -1.76 -10.11
CA VAL A 229 -13.59 -2.43 -9.60
C VAL A 229 -13.69 -2.63 -8.09
N LEU A 230 -13.89 -1.55 -7.31
CA LEU A 230 -13.99 -1.69 -5.85
C LEU A 230 -15.18 -2.54 -5.43
N ARG A 231 -16.32 -2.43 -6.11
CA ARG A 231 -17.51 -3.26 -5.84
C ARG A 231 -17.25 -4.72 -6.13
N GLY A 232 -16.62 -5.04 -7.26
CA GLY A 232 -16.31 -6.40 -7.67
C GLY A 232 -15.33 -7.08 -6.71
N VAL A 233 -14.26 -6.38 -6.35
CA VAL A 233 -13.24 -6.91 -5.42
C VAL A 233 -13.77 -7.01 -3.99
N ALA A 234 -14.59 -6.06 -3.54
CA ALA A 234 -15.25 -6.17 -2.24
C ALA A 234 -16.27 -7.33 -2.23
N ALA A 235 -17.02 -7.53 -3.31
CA ALA A 235 -17.99 -8.62 -3.43
C ALA A 235 -17.32 -10.01 -3.50
N SER A 236 -16.08 -10.09 -3.98
CA SER A 236 -15.27 -11.31 -3.93
C SER A 236 -14.51 -11.50 -2.61
N GLU A 237 -14.75 -10.63 -1.62
CA GLU A 237 -14.08 -10.65 -0.31
C GLU A 237 -12.54 -10.66 -0.47
N ARG A 238 -12.05 -9.77 -1.33
CA ARG A 238 -10.63 -9.54 -1.60
C ARG A 238 -10.15 -8.15 -1.19
N LEU A 239 -11.03 -7.37 -0.56
CA LEU A 239 -10.76 -6.02 -0.11
C LEU A 239 -11.53 -5.74 1.17
N PHE A 240 -10.81 -5.44 2.25
CA PHE A 240 -11.38 -5.33 3.60
C PHE A 240 -11.14 -3.95 4.18
N ALA A 241 -12.16 -3.27 4.71
CA ALA A 241 -11.85 -2.08 5.49
C ALA A 241 -11.19 -2.46 6.81
N VAL A 242 -10.05 -1.83 7.07
CA VAL A 242 -9.25 -2.05 8.27
C VAL A 242 -9.00 -0.75 9.01
N ASN A 243 -8.74 -0.89 10.30
CA ASN A 243 -8.22 0.17 11.14
C ASN A 243 -7.21 -0.45 12.13
N ALA A 244 -6.64 0.39 12.99
CA ALA A 244 -5.63 -0.03 13.94
C ALA A 244 -6.08 -1.18 14.88
N ALA A 245 -7.38 -1.30 15.15
CA ALA A 245 -7.95 -2.37 15.97
C ALA A 245 -8.35 -3.63 15.17
N SER A 246 -8.55 -3.54 13.86
CA SER A 246 -9.03 -4.67 13.05
C SER A 246 -8.02 -5.23 12.05
N ILE A 247 -6.94 -4.51 11.71
CA ILE A 247 -6.02 -4.99 10.66
C ILE A 247 -5.44 -6.37 10.95
N MET A 248 -5.10 -6.64 12.22
CA MET A 248 -4.54 -7.91 12.65
C MET A 248 -5.50 -9.07 12.35
N THR A 249 -6.83 -8.88 12.49
CA THR A 249 -7.79 -9.96 12.23
C THR A 249 -7.95 -10.28 10.75
N HIS A 250 -7.59 -9.35 9.86
CA HIS A 250 -7.69 -9.52 8.40
C HIS A 250 -6.37 -9.93 7.76
N ALA A 251 -5.23 -9.53 8.33
CA ALA A 251 -3.92 -9.89 7.81
C ALA A 251 -3.54 -11.36 8.06
N PHE A 252 -4.32 -12.09 8.86
CA PHE A 252 -4.10 -13.49 9.16
C PHE A 252 -4.85 -14.45 8.21
N PRO A 253 -4.22 -15.56 7.81
CA PRO A 253 -4.94 -16.74 7.37
C PRO A 253 -5.73 -17.32 8.55
N ILE A 254 -7.04 -17.48 8.40
CA ILE A 254 -7.86 -18.13 9.43
C ILE A 254 -7.47 -19.63 9.49
N PRO A 255 -7.15 -20.19 10.68
CA PRO A 255 -7.46 -19.67 12.02
C PRO A 255 -6.19 -19.30 12.79
N CYS A 256 -5.37 -18.39 12.27
CA CYS A 256 -4.24 -17.84 13.02
C CYS A 256 -4.76 -16.89 14.11
N THR A 257 -5.30 -17.47 15.17
CA THR A 257 -5.61 -16.83 16.44
C THR A 257 -4.47 -17.11 17.41
N ARG A 258 -4.36 -16.32 18.48
CA ARG A 258 -3.45 -16.66 19.58
C ARG A 258 -3.79 -18.06 20.11
N GLY A 259 -2.82 -18.97 20.11
CA GLY A 259 -3.02 -20.40 20.42
C GLY A 259 -3.56 -21.28 19.28
N GLY A 260 -3.82 -20.72 18.09
CA GLY A 260 -4.28 -21.46 16.90
C GLY A 260 -3.17 -22.19 16.13
N PRO A 261 -3.49 -22.81 14.97
CA PRO A 261 -2.56 -23.66 14.22
C PRO A 261 -1.28 -22.97 13.75
N CYS A 262 -1.27 -21.65 13.59
CA CYS A 262 -0.06 -20.91 13.24
C CYS A 262 0.93 -20.74 14.43
N CYS A 263 0.56 -21.17 15.64
CA CYS A 263 1.35 -20.99 16.86
C CYS A 263 2.17 -22.25 17.22
N HIS A 264 2.95 -22.80 16.29
CA HIS A 264 3.72 -24.05 16.52
C HIS A 264 4.72 -23.99 17.68
N THR A 265 5.11 -22.79 18.13
CA THR A 265 6.07 -22.57 19.22
C THR A 265 5.41 -22.16 20.55
N GLY A 266 4.09 -22.36 20.68
CA GLY A 266 3.33 -22.07 21.89
C GLY A 266 2.61 -20.70 21.90
N PRO A 267 1.72 -20.46 22.87
CA PRO A 267 0.78 -19.33 22.88
C PRO A 267 1.42 -17.95 23.09
N PHE A 268 2.67 -17.90 23.54
CA PHE A 268 3.43 -16.65 23.79
C PHE A 268 4.26 -16.17 22.59
N HIS A 269 4.39 -17.00 21.56
CA HIS A 269 5.15 -16.69 20.34
C HIS A 269 4.27 -16.61 19.10
N CYS A 270 2.97 -16.79 19.26
CA CYS A 270 2.02 -16.65 18.19
C CYS A 270 1.99 -15.23 17.64
N CYS A 271 1.61 -15.08 16.36
CA CYS A 271 1.42 -13.79 15.71
C CYS A 271 2.70 -12.94 15.53
N LYS A 272 3.90 -13.51 15.75
CA LYS A 272 5.16 -12.86 15.34
C LYS A 272 5.44 -13.14 13.86
N GLN A 273 5.98 -12.15 13.14
CA GLN A 273 6.36 -12.26 11.72
C GLN A 273 7.07 -13.58 11.39
N ARG A 274 8.10 -13.97 12.18
CA ARG A 274 8.85 -15.22 11.96
C ARG A 274 7.98 -16.47 11.99
N CYS A 275 6.98 -16.51 12.87
CA CYS A 275 6.10 -17.68 13.05
C CYS A 275 5.08 -17.75 11.92
N VAL A 276 4.49 -16.62 11.55
CA VAL A 276 3.59 -16.50 10.39
C VAL A 276 4.32 -16.90 9.11
N HIS A 277 5.54 -16.40 8.92
CA HIS A 277 6.38 -16.71 7.76
C HIS A 277 6.71 -18.19 7.67
N ALA A 278 7.09 -18.82 8.79
CA ALA A 278 7.40 -20.25 8.83
C ALA A 278 6.15 -21.10 8.53
N TRP A 279 5.00 -20.74 9.10
CA TRP A 279 3.73 -21.42 8.84
C TRP A 279 3.31 -21.27 7.37
N MET A 280 3.39 -20.07 6.80
CA MET A 280 3.10 -19.83 5.37
C MET A 280 3.99 -20.64 4.44
N LYS A 281 5.29 -20.70 4.72
CA LYS A 281 6.22 -21.57 3.97
C LYS A 281 5.81 -23.04 4.03
N TYR A 282 5.39 -23.51 5.20
CA TYR A 282 4.93 -24.87 5.37
C TYR A 282 3.67 -25.15 4.55
N GLU A 283 2.66 -24.28 4.62
CA GLU A 283 1.41 -24.42 3.86
C GLU A 283 1.65 -24.36 2.35
N MET A 284 2.53 -23.45 1.87
CA MET A 284 2.92 -23.39 0.46
C MET A 284 3.57 -24.69 -0.03
N LYS A 285 4.54 -25.21 0.74
CA LYS A 285 5.21 -26.46 0.39
C LYS A 285 4.22 -27.63 0.36
N ARG A 286 3.26 -27.66 1.29
CA ARG A 286 2.22 -28.69 1.35
C ARG A 286 1.28 -28.58 0.13
N TRP A 287 0.93 -27.36 -0.27
CA TRP A 287 0.10 -27.10 -1.44
C TRP A 287 0.78 -27.56 -2.73
N ASP A 288 2.03 -27.13 -2.97
CA ASP A 288 2.82 -27.55 -4.14
C ASP A 288 2.95 -29.09 -4.22
N ALA A 289 3.23 -29.74 -3.09
CA ALA A 289 3.39 -31.19 -3.03
C ALA A 289 2.08 -31.95 -3.27
N SER A 290 0.93 -31.35 -2.98
CA SER A 290 -0.37 -31.98 -3.17
C SER A 290 -0.86 -31.96 -4.62
N ASN A 291 -0.16 -31.25 -5.52
CA ASN A 291 -0.55 -31.00 -6.92
C ASN A 291 -2.04 -30.65 -7.06
N SER A 292 -2.56 -29.98 -6.04
CA SER A 292 -3.97 -29.88 -5.77
C SER A 292 -4.52 -28.62 -6.42
N SER A 293 -5.66 -28.73 -7.09
CA SER A 293 -6.48 -27.58 -7.48
C SER A 293 -7.08 -26.85 -6.27
N SER A 294 -6.80 -27.30 -5.04
CA SER A 294 -7.17 -26.62 -3.82
C SER A 294 -6.58 -25.21 -3.76
N ARG A 295 -7.17 -24.40 -2.89
CA ARG A 295 -6.90 -22.99 -2.65
C ARG A 295 -5.42 -22.60 -2.62
N ASP A 296 -5.10 -21.54 -3.36
CA ASP A 296 -3.79 -20.88 -3.33
C ASP A 296 -3.53 -20.25 -1.94
N PRO A 297 -2.51 -20.71 -1.20
CA PRO A 297 -2.18 -20.21 0.13
C PRO A 297 -1.70 -18.75 0.13
N ARG A 298 -1.38 -18.18 -1.04
CA ARG A 298 -1.07 -16.74 -1.19
C ARG A 298 -2.30 -15.85 -1.00
N LEU A 299 -3.50 -16.44 -0.97
CA LEU A 299 -4.79 -15.79 -0.75
C LEU A 299 -5.40 -16.25 0.60
N PHE A 300 -5.47 -15.36 1.60
CA PHE A 300 -5.65 -15.70 3.03
C PHE A 300 -7.11 -15.86 3.51
N THR A 301 -8.12 -15.43 2.75
CA THR A 301 -9.52 -15.59 3.14
C THR A 301 -10.04 -17.00 2.93
N ARG A 302 -10.49 -17.63 4.03
CA ARG A 302 -11.36 -18.82 4.01
C ARG A 302 -12.69 -18.43 3.40
N LEU A 303 -12.86 -18.71 2.12
CA LEU A 303 -14.18 -18.99 1.59
C LEU A 303 -14.09 -20.23 0.73
N ASP A 304 -14.70 -21.31 1.21
CA ASP A 304 -15.53 -22.08 0.29
C ASP A 304 -16.54 -21.08 -0.27
N TRP A 305 -16.47 -20.88 -1.58
CA TRP A 305 -17.27 -19.93 -2.37
C TRP A 305 -18.80 -19.99 -2.11
N LEU A 306 -19.25 -21.00 -1.37
CA LEU A 306 -20.65 -21.28 -1.03
C LEU A 306 -21.09 -20.84 0.38
N SER A 307 -20.21 -20.38 1.29
CA SER A 307 -20.58 -20.32 2.73
C SER A 307 -20.57 -18.97 3.46
N ALA A 308 -20.03 -17.86 2.92
CA ALA A 308 -20.10 -16.58 3.66
C ALA A 308 -21.10 -15.58 3.08
N LYS A 309 -21.98 -15.13 3.98
CA LYS A 309 -22.72 -13.87 3.89
C LYS A 309 -22.14 -12.92 4.95
N ALA A 310 -21.20 -12.04 4.58
CA ALA A 310 -20.82 -10.83 5.34
C ALA A 310 -19.70 -10.08 4.60
N SER A 311 -19.66 -8.76 4.36
CA SER A 311 -20.51 -7.64 4.76
C SER A 311 -20.21 -6.42 3.87
N LEU A 312 -21.23 -5.97 3.12
CA LEU A 312 -21.25 -4.73 2.32
C LEU A 312 -21.32 -3.42 3.16
N ALA A 313 -20.93 -3.45 4.44
CA ALA A 313 -21.20 -2.35 5.37
C ALA A 313 -20.49 -1.03 5.01
N ILE A 314 -19.32 -1.10 4.36
CA ILE A 314 -18.56 0.09 3.94
C ILE A 314 -19.16 0.75 2.68
N LEU A 315 -19.97 0.01 1.90
CA LEU A 315 -20.64 0.51 0.70
C LEU A 315 -22.12 0.88 0.92
N LYS A 316 -22.65 0.65 2.13
CA LYS A 316 -24.01 1.06 2.48
C LYS A 316 -23.98 2.51 2.99
N SER A 317 -24.47 3.42 2.15
CA SER A 317 -24.79 4.81 2.49
C SER A 317 -25.46 4.91 3.88
N PRO A 318 -25.13 5.92 4.72
CA PRO A 318 -25.99 6.26 5.84
C PRO A 318 -27.34 6.62 5.25
N ARG A 319 -28.37 5.79 5.49
CA ARG A 319 -29.75 6.09 5.13
C ARG A 319 -30.03 7.53 5.58
N ARG A 320 -30.16 8.45 4.62
CA ARG A 320 -30.72 9.78 4.89
C ARG A 320 -32.05 9.53 5.58
N SER A 321 -32.12 9.81 6.87
CA SER A 321 -33.40 9.97 7.54
C SER A 321 -34.07 11.14 6.82
N MET A 322 -35.02 10.83 5.92
CA MET A 322 -35.93 11.84 5.39
C MET A 322 -36.75 12.34 6.58
N MET A 323 -36.28 13.42 7.19
CA MET A 323 -37.12 14.28 8.01
C MET A 323 -38.31 14.69 7.13
N LYS A 324 -39.47 14.10 7.40
CA LYS A 324 -40.75 14.56 6.88
C LYS A 324 -40.93 16.00 7.36
N ARG A 325 -40.65 16.99 6.49
CA ARG A 325 -41.11 18.35 6.70
C ARG A 325 -42.64 18.31 6.70
N ARG A 326 -43.25 18.55 7.87
CA ARG A 326 -44.68 18.84 7.97
C ARG A 326 -44.94 20.16 7.21
N PRO A 327 -45.99 20.24 6.38
CA PRO A 327 -46.38 21.52 5.81
C PRO A 327 -46.86 22.46 6.93
N LEU A 328 -46.37 23.69 6.91
CA LEU A 328 -46.92 24.80 7.68
C LEU A 328 -48.36 25.02 7.21
N LYS A 329 -49.32 24.87 8.12
CA LYS A 329 -50.68 25.36 7.89
C LYS A 329 -50.63 26.88 7.95
N SER A 330 -51.02 27.53 6.87
CA SER A 330 -51.36 28.95 6.86
C SER A 330 -52.69 29.15 7.58
N SER A 331 -52.68 30.01 8.59
CA SER A 331 -53.84 30.63 9.24
C SER A 331 -53.48 32.08 9.48
#